data_AF-A0A2V9I1Q0-F1
#
_entry.id   AF-A0A2V9I1Q0-F1
#
_cell.length_a   1.000
_cell.length_b   1.000
_cell.length_c   1.000
_cell.angle_alpha   90.00
_cell.angle_beta   90.00
_cell.angle_gamma   90.00
#
_symmetry.space_group_name_H-M   'P 1'
#
loop_
_entity.id
_entity.type
_entity.pdbx_description
1 polymer ?
#
loop_
_entity_poly.entity_id
_entity_poly.type
_entity_poly.pdbx_seq_one_letter_code
_entity_poly.pdbx_strand_id
1 'polypeptide(L)'
;MKRDRSVGLGLLVLVLGAVPAWASESKGSPVGPESSSITDDKILLEAGRQIRRYAFYSIFDNVLLEARDGRVVVSGEVMHPWRSKDIERIVLRISGVRSVENRLEVLPLSPFDDEIRYRVARAIYKDPGLQRYGIQANPPIHIVVRNGNVTLTGVVHTLLEKALAERAARFAATYFGLENKLLVETEMRRAAS
;
A
#
# COMPACT_ATOMS: atom_id res chain seq x y z
N MET A 1 9.85 -15.52 -33.17
CA MET A 1 9.59 -16.07 -31.83
C MET A 1 9.42 -14.90 -30.84
N LYS A 2 8.20 -14.36 -30.74
CA LYS A 2 7.88 -13.24 -29.83
C LYS A 2 7.57 -13.84 -28.45
N ARG A 3 8.33 -13.46 -27.42
CA ARG A 3 7.95 -13.67 -26.02
C ARG A 3 7.32 -12.39 -25.53
N ASP A 4 6.00 -12.40 -25.42
CA ASP A 4 5.25 -11.42 -24.65
C ASP A 4 5.75 -11.45 -23.21
N ARG A 5 6.30 -10.32 -22.76
CA ARG A 5 6.47 -10.02 -21.34
C ARG A 5 5.38 -9.05 -20.96
N SER A 6 4.26 -9.59 -20.53
CA SER A 6 3.24 -8.86 -19.78
C SER A 6 3.88 -8.40 -18.46
N VAL A 7 4.37 -7.15 -18.45
CA VAL A 7 4.70 -6.43 -17.23
C VAL A 7 3.37 -6.15 -16.54
N GLY A 8 3.04 -6.96 -15.53
CA GLY A 8 1.91 -6.71 -14.65
C GLY A 8 2.17 -5.44 -13.83
N LEU A 9 1.70 -4.30 -14.33
CA LEU A 9 1.69 -3.03 -13.61
C LEU A 9 0.60 -3.13 -12.52
N GLY A 10 0.99 -3.53 -11.31
CA GLY A 10 0.12 -3.52 -10.15
C GLY A 10 -0.31 -2.09 -9.83
N LEU A 11 -1.61 -1.86 -9.83
CA LEU A 11 -2.24 -0.58 -9.50
C LEU A 11 -2.21 -0.42 -7.97
N LEU A 12 -1.33 0.44 -7.43
CA LEU A 12 -1.48 0.93 -6.06
C LEU A 12 -2.63 1.95 -6.07
N VAL A 13 -3.86 1.45 -5.90
CA VAL A 13 -5.05 2.29 -5.84
C VAL A 13 -5.15 2.98 -4.49
N LEU A 14 -4.77 4.24 -4.52
CA LEU A 14 -5.32 5.32 -3.70
C LEU A 14 -6.37 6.08 -4.56
N VAL A 15 -7.41 5.37 -5.04
CA VAL A 15 -8.31 5.69 -6.18
C VAL A 15 -7.67 5.47 -7.56
N LEU A 16 -8.29 4.55 -8.34
CA LEU A 16 -8.21 4.38 -9.80
C LEU A 16 -9.14 3.21 -10.18
N GLY A 17 -10.29 3.55 -10.76
CA GLY A 17 -11.21 2.58 -11.35
C GLY A 17 -10.72 2.15 -12.73
N ALA A 18 -10.42 0.85 -12.90
CA ALA A 18 -10.23 0.26 -14.22
C ALA A 18 -11.53 -0.43 -14.67
N VAL A 19 -12.02 -0.07 -15.85
CA VAL A 19 -13.15 -0.70 -16.53
C VAL A 19 -12.60 -1.87 -17.38
N PRO A 20 -13.01 -3.13 -17.14
CA PRO A 20 -12.55 -4.23 -17.99
C PRO A 20 -13.30 -4.25 -19.33
N ALA A 21 -12.54 -4.52 -20.40
CA ALA A 21 -12.93 -4.46 -21.82
C ALA A 21 -13.91 -5.55 -22.32
N TRP A 22 -14.81 -6.04 -21.46
CA TRP A 22 -15.91 -6.92 -21.87
C TRP A 22 -17.27 -6.21 -21.87
N ALA A 23 -17.31 -4.94 -21.46
CA ALA A 23 -18.52 -4.11 -21.53
C ALA A 23 -18.71 -3.54 -22.95
N SER A 24 -19.08 -4.40 -23.89
CA SER A 24 -19.81 -3.97 -25.08
C SER A 24 -21.18 -4.63 -25.06
N GLU A 25 -22.20 -3.80 -25.22
CA GLU A 25 -23.60 -4.13 -25.52
C GLU A 25 -24.52 -4.50 -24.33
N SER A 26 -24.98 -3.48 -23.60
CA SER A 26 -26.35 -3.52 -23.08
C SER A 26 -26.99 -2.13 -23.17
N LYS A 27 -28.03 -2.03 -24.01
CA LYS A 27 -28.93 -0.87 -24.11
C LYS A 27 -29.37 -0.42 -22.72
N GLY A 28 -29.40 0.91 -22.55
CA GLY A 28 -29.67 1.57 -21.29
C GLY A 28 -30.92 1.08 -20.56
N SER A 29 -30.82 1.04 -19.25
CA SER A 29 -31.96 1.04 -18.33
C SER A 29 -31.73 2.11 -17.26
N PRO A 30 -32.80 2.73 -16.74
CA PRO A 30 -32.72 3.95 -15.97
C PRO A 30 -32.11 3.69 -14.60
N VAL A 31 -31.16 4.54 -14.20
CA VAL A 31 -30.62 4.55 -12.84
C VAL A 31 -31.73 5.01 -11.90
N GLY A 32 -32.34 4.04 -11.20
CA GLY A 32 -33.26 4.29 -10.10
C GLY A 32 -32.55 4.95 -8.91
N PRO A 33 -33.31 5.51 -7.95
CA PRO A 33 -32.73 6.31 -6.88
C PRO A 33 -31.83 5.45 -5.99
N GLU A 34 -30.56 5.87 -5.85
CA GLU A 34 -29.56 5.25 -4.99
C GLU A 34 -30.08 5.11 -3.55
N SER A 35 -30.49 3.89 -3.18
CA SER A 35 -30.73 3.53 -1.79
C SER A 35 -29.41 3.56 -1.04
N SER A 36 -29.29 4.46 -0.05
CA SER A 36 -28.51 4.40 1.22
C SER A 36 -27.38 3.37 1.43
N SER A 37 -26.65 2.99 0.38
CA SER A 37 -25.54 2.04 0.42
C SER A 37 -24.25 2.80 0.67
N ILE A 38 -23.46 2.32 1.63
CA ILE A 38 -22.11 2.86 1.85
C ILE A 38 -21.32 2.60 0.58
N THR A 39 -20.81 3.67 -0.05
CA THR A 39 -20.00 3.56 -1.27
C THR A 39 -18.67 2.85 -0.97
N ASP A 40 -18.13 2.15 -1.96
CA ASP A 40 -16.82 1.47 -1.84
C ASP A 40 -15.71 2.42 -1.39
N ASP A 41 -15.72 3.67 -1.86
CA ASP A 41 -14.77 4.71 -1.42
C ASP A 41 -14.86 5.00 0.08
N LYS A 42 -16.07 5.01 0.65
CA LYS A 42 -16.25 5.19 2.10
C LYS A 42 -15.77 3.97 2.87
N ILE A 43 -15.98 2.77 2.33
CA ILE A 43 -15.44 1.52 2.89
C ILE A 43 -13.92 1.57 2.93
N LEU A 44 -13.27 1.92 1.80
CA LEU A 44 -11.81 2.02 1.68
C LEU A 44 -11.22 3.08 2.62
N LEU A 45 -11.86 4.25 2.69
CA LEU A 45 -11.44 5.33 3.57
C LEU A 45 -11.46 4.90 5.04
N GLU A 46 -12.53 4.22 5.46
CA GLU A 46 -12.65 3.75 6.84
C GLU A 46 -11.72 2.56 7.12
N ALA A 47 -11.55 1.64 6.17
CA ALA A 47 -10.60 0.54 6.29
C ALA A 47 -9.18 1.03 6.48
N GLY A 48 -8.72 1.96 5.64
CA GLY A 48 -7.41 2.56 5.78
C GLY A 48 -7.25 3.29 7.12
N ARG A 49 -8.30 3.98 7.61
CA ARG A 49 -8.28 4.65 8.92
C ARG A 49 -8.13 3.65 10.07
N GLN A 50 -8.90 2.57 10.07
CA GLN A 50 -8.88 1.56 11.12
C GLN A 50 -7.56 0.79 11.14
N ILE A 51 -7.03 0.42 9.96
CA ILE A 51 -5.72 -0.25 9.85
C ILE A 51 -4.59 0.64 10.38
N ARG A 52 -4.56 1.94 10.02
CA ARG A 52 -3.54 2.86 10.56
C ARG A 52 -3.64 3.08 12.07
N ARG A 53 -4.79 2.80 12.69
CA ARG A 53 -4.98 2.88 14.15
C ARG A 53 -4.68 1.56 14.87
N TYR A 54 -4.45 0.49 14.13
CA TYR A 54 -4.09 -0.79 14.71
C TYR A 54 -2.72 -0.69 15.38
N ALA A 55 -2.65 -1.00 16.67
CA ALA A 55 -1.46 -0.79 17.49
C ALA A 55 -0.18 -1.52 17.00
N PHE A 56 -0.34 -2.56 16.18
CA PHE A 56 0.78 -3.33 15.62
C PHE A 56 1.04 -3.04 14.14
N TYR A 57 0.31 -2.10 13.52
CA TYR A 57 0.62 -1.61 12.19
C TYR A 57 1.85 -0.69 12.25
N SER A 58 2.80 -0.88 11.32
CA SER A 58 4.09 -0.20 11.37
C SER A 58 4.58 0.21 9.98
N ILE A 59 5.67 0.98 9.96
CA ILE A 59 6.43 1.34 8.76
C ILE A 59 7.02 0.13 8.02
N PHE A 60 6.97 -1.08 8.59
CA PHE A 60 7.44 -2.32 7.98
C PHE A 60 6.31 -3.16 7.37
N ASP A 61 5.08 -2.68 7.48
CA ASP A 61 3.92 -3.26 6.83
C ASP A 61 3.50 -2.36 5.66
N ASN A 62 3.02 -2.95 4.58
CA ASN A 62 2.51 -2.25 3.40
C ASN A 62 1.18 -2.88 3.02
N VAL A 63 0.08 -2.14 3.17
CA VAL A 63 -1.27 -2.69 2.95
C VAL A 63 -1.98 -1.90 1.86
N LEU A 64 -2.42 -2.61 0.83
CA LEU A 64 -3.25 -2.10 -0.25
C LEU A 64 -4.68 -2.59 -0.08
N LEU A 65 -5.64 -1.72 -0.44
CA LEU A 65 -7.05 -1.99 -0.32
C LEU A 65 -7.75 -1.70 -1.64
N GLU A 66 -8.58 -2.65 -2.08
CA GLU A 66 -9.49 -2.47 -3.21
C GLU A 66 -10.88 -2.87 -2.77
N ALA A 67 -11.91 -2.16 -3.22
CA ALA A 67 -13.29 -2.47 -2.91
C ALA A 67 -14.14 -2.43 -4.18
N ARG A 68 -15.04 -3.40 -4.30
CA ARG A 68 -16.05 -3.45 -5.36
C ARG A 68 -17.33 -4.07 -4.81
N ASP A 69 -18.41 -3.32 -4.83
CA ASP A 69 -19.72 -3.71 -4.32
C ASP A 69 -19.58 -4.30 -2.90
N GLY A 70 -18.86 -3.64 -1.99
CA GLY A 70 -18.63 -4.11 -0.62
C GLY A 70 -17.80 -5.39 -0.47
N ARG A 71 -17.24 -5.97 -1.54
CA ARG A 71 -16.17 -6.98 -1.45
C ARG A 71 -14.84 -6.24 -1.37
N VAL A 72 -14.08 -6.47 -0.30
CA VAL A 72 -12.77 -5.83 -0.09
C VAL A 72 -11.65 -6.83 -0.32
N VAL A 73 -10.67 -6.47 -1.13
CA VAL A 73 -9.40 -7.20 -1.26
C VAL A 73 -8.36 -6.48 -0.43
N VAL A 74 -7.66 -7.22 0.43
CA VAL A 74 -6.54 -6.70 1.24
C VAL A 74 -5.27 -7.39 0.76
N SER A 75 -4.29 -6.64 0.26
CA SER A 75 -3.04 -7.19 -0.29
C SER A 75 -1.82 -6.40 0.17
N GLY A 76 -0.62 -6.87 -0.18
CA GLY A 76 0.65 -6.29 0.25
C GLY A 76 1.41 -7.20 1.21
N GLU A 77 2.16 -6.60 2.13
CA GLU A 77 3.14 -7.29 2.97
C GLU A 77 3.00 -6.92 4.45
N VAL A 78 3.10 -7.92 5.32
CA VAL A 78 3.15 -7.73 6.78
C VAL A 78 4.27 -8.56 7.39
N MET A 79 4.81 -8.10 8.53
CA MET A 79 5.91 -8.82 9.18
C MET A 79 5.50 -10.14 9.81
N HIS A 80 4.24 -10.26 10.23
CA HIS A 80 3.82 -11.38 11.07
C HIS A 80 2.46 -11.96 10.67
N PRO A 81 2.27 -13.29 10.79
CA PRO A 81 1.02 -13.94 10.41
C PRO A 81 -0.21 -13.42 11.16
N TRP A 82 -0.06 -13.05 12.44
CA TRP A 82 -1.18 -12.52 13.22
C TRP A 82 -1.62 -11.14 12.74
N ARG A 83 -0.72 -10.29 12.24
CA ARG A 83 -1.09 -8.99 11.66
C ARG A 83 -2.00 -9.18 10.45
N SER A 84 -1.70 -10.15 9.58
CA SER A 84 -2.56 -10.47 8.43
C SER A 84 -3.98 -10.84 8.87
N LYS A 85 -4.11 -11.77 9.83
CA LYS A 85 -5.42 -12.18 10.38
C LYS A 85 -6.14 -11.05 11.11
N ASP A 86 -5.40 -10.19 11.82
CA ASP A 86 -5.97 -9.07 12.56
C ASP A 86 -6.51 -8.00 11.61
N ILE A 87 -5.76 -7.66 10.56
CA ILE A 87 -6.18 -6.71 9.53
C ILE A 87 -7.45 -7.21 8.82
N GLU A 88 -7.51 -8.48 8.45
CA GLU A 88 -8.72 -9.07 7.88
C GLU A 88 -9.93 -8.91 8.81
N ARG A 89 -9.77 -9.21 10.11
CA ARG A 89 -10.84 -9.04 11.11
C ARG A 89 -11.23 -7.58 11.30
N ILE A 90 -10.29 -6.64 11.22
CA ILE A 90 -10.57 -5.21 11.27
C ILE A 90 -11.43 -4.81 10.08
N VAL A 91 -11.05 -5.22 8.87
CA VAL A 91 -11.78 -4.86 7.64
C VAL A 91 -13.18 -5.49 7.61
N LEU A 92 -13.32 -6.74 8.04
CA LEU A 92 -14.62 -7.44 8.11
C LEU A 92 -15.66 -6.72 9.00
N ARG A 93 -15.22 -5.89 9.95
CA ARG A 93 -16.11 -5.17 10.88
C ARG A 93 -16.61 -3.82 10.35
N ILE A 94 -16.17 -3.42 9.17
CA ILE A 94 -16.51 -2.12 8.60
C ILE A 94 -17.90 -2.21 7.98
N SER A 95 -18.77 -1.26 8.33
CA SER A 95 -20.11 -1.15 7.75
C SER A 95 -20.04 -1.07 6.22
N GLY A 96 -20.83 -1.91 5.56
CA GLY A 96 -20.85 -2.03 4.09
C GLY A 96 -19.95 -3.13 3.55
N VAL A 97 -19.00 -3.67 4.34
CA VAL A 97 -18.20 -4.84 3.92
C VAL A 97 -19.06 -6.09 3.95
N ARG A 98 -19.19 -6.74 2.79
CA ARG A 98 -19.91 -8.01 2.59
C ARG A 98 -18.98 -9.21 2.68
N SER A 99 -17.73 -9.05 2.25
CA SER A 99 -16.70 -10.09 2.31
C SER A 99 -15.30 -9.48 2.21
N VAL A 100 -14.32 -10.18 2.75
CA VAL A 100 -12.90 -9.81 2.63
C VAL A 100 -12.15 -10.95 1.95
N GLU A 101 -11.36 -10.62 0.93
CA GLU A 101 -10.37 -11.51 0.35
C GLU A 101 -8.99 -11.07 0.83
N ASN A 102 -8.40 -11.86 1.73
CA ASN A 102 -7.09 -11.57 2.31
C ASN A 102 -5.97 -12.22 1.47
N ARG A 103 -5.19 -11.36 0.80
CA ARG A 103 -4.01 -11.69 0.00
C ARG A 103 -2.73 -11.07 0.60
N LEU A 104 -2.72 -10.76 1.90
CA LEU A 104 -1.52 -10.24 2.56
C LEU A 104 -0.45 -11.33 2.64
N GLU A 105 0.73 -11.00 2.13
CA GLU A 105 1.90 -11.85 2.23
C GLU A 105 2.63 -11.61 3.55
N VAL A 106 3.00 -12.70 4.23
CA VAL A 106 3.84 -12.62 5.42
C VAL A 106 5.29 -12.64 4.99
N LEU A 107 6.04 -11.60 5.38
CA LEU A 107 7.46 -11.51 5.11
C LEU A 107 8.23 -12.61 5.87
N PRO A 108 9.29 -13.17 5.28
CA PRO A 108 10.13 -14.16 5.96
C PRO A 108 10.68 -13.63 7.29
N LEU A 109 10.61 -14.46 8.33
CA LEU A 109 11.25 -14.18 9.61
C LEU A 109 12.77 -14.38 9.45
N SER A 110 13.51 -13.27 9.43
CA SER A 110 14.95 -13.27 9.21
C SER A 110 15.58 -12.14 10.03
N PRO A 111 16.46 -12.45 11.00
CA PRO A 111 17.20 -11.42 11.75
C PRO A 111 18.02 -10.50 10.84
N PHE A 112 18.52 -11.02 9.71
CA PHE A 112 19.24 -10.23 8.72
C PHE A 112 18.32 -9.21 8.03
N ASP A 113 17.11 -9.63 7.63
CA ASP A 113 16.13 -8.71 7.04
C ASP A 113 15.66 -7.66 8.07
N ASP A 114 15.51 -8.07 9.34
CA ASP A 114 15.17 -7.15 10.43
C ASP A 114 16.26 -6.09 10.64
N GLU A 115 17.54 -6.48 10.62
CA GLU A 115 18.64 -5.54 10.72
C GLU A 115 18.61 -4.52 9.56
N ILE A 116 18.38 -5.00 8.32
CA ILE A 116 18.24 -4.12 7.15
C ILE A 116 17.08 -3.15 7.35
N ARG A 117 15.88 -3.64 7.76
CA ARG A 117 14.70 -2.81 8.02
C ARG A 117 15.02 -1.66 8.97
N TYR A 118 15.61 -1.97 10.12
CA TYR A 118 15.91 -0.96 11.14
C TYR A 118 17.00 0.02 10.71
N ARG A 119 18.04 -0.44 9.99
CA ARG A 119 19.10 0.43 9.46
C ARG A 119 18.54 1.38 8.39
N VAL A 120 17.76 0.88 7.45
CA VAL A 120 17.11 1.68 6.40
C VAL A 120 16.14 2.69 7.02
N ALA A 121 15.30 2.26 7.96
CA ALA A 121 14.38 3.16 8.66
C ALA A 121 15.13 4.29 9.37
N ARG A 122 16.20 3.96 10.08
CA ARG A 122 17.03 4.95 10.75
C ARG A 122 17.65 5.93 9.76
N ALA A 123 18.18 5.46 8.63
CA ALA A 123 18.78 6.32 7.62
C ALA A 123 17.76 7.29 7.01
N ILE A 124 16.56 6.81 6.68
CA ILE A 124 15.49 7.63 6.10
C ILE A 124 14.97 8.64 7.12
N TYR A 125 14.53 8.20 8.31
CA TYR A 125 13.85 9.08 9.26
C TYR A 125 14.79 9.99 10.05
N LYS A 126 16.11 9.79 9.98
CA LYS A 126 17.10 10.74 10.51
C LYS A 126 17.70 11.66 9.45
N ASP A 127 17.38 11.48 8.16
CA ASP A 127 17.81 12.42 7.13
C ASP A 127 17.11 13.77 7.35
N PRO A 128 17.83 14.91 7.44
CA PRO A 128 17.24 16.22 7.68
C PRO A 128 16.14 16.62 6.69
N GLY A 129 16.23 16.17 5.43
CA GLY A 129 15.23 16.44 4.40
C GLY A 129 13.96 15.60 4.52
N LEU A 130 13.98 14.53 5.33
CA LEU A 130 12.89 13.55 5.48
C LEU A 130 12.39 13.41 6.93
N GLN A 131 13.08 14.02 7.90
CA GLN A 131 12.82 13.86 9.33
C GLN A 131 11.36 14.13 9.71
N ARG A 132 10.69 15.05 9.01
CA ARG A 132 9.27 15.36 9.20
C ARG A 132 8.33 14.16 8.98
N TYR A 133 8.72 13.14 8.22
CA TYR A 133 7.94 11.92 8.05
C TYR A 133 8.00 11.03 9.29
N GLY A 134 9.12 11.06 10.03
CA GLY A 134 9.34 10.22 11.20
C GLY A 134 8.60 10.69 12.46
N ILE A 135 8.15 11.95 12.49
CA ILE A 135 7.38 12.52 13.61
C ILE A 135 5.86 12.44 13.41
N GLN A 136 5.40 11.93 12.26
CA GLN A 136 3.98 11.78 11.99
C GLN A 136 3.42 10.61 12.79
N ALA A 137 2.16 10.71 13.22
CA ALA A 137 1.47 9.61 13.88
C ALA A 137 1.42 8.34 12.99
N ASN A 138 1.31 8.53 11.67
CA ASN A 138 1.36 7.48 10.67
C ASN A 138 2.36 7.86 9.58
N PRO A 139 3.64 7.48 9.72
CA PRO A 139 4.65 7.79 8.72
C PRO A 139 4.27 7.20 7.36
N PRO A 140 4.32 7.98 6.26
CA PRO A 140 3.81 7.55 4.96
C PRO A 140 4.82 6.77 4.12
N ILE A 141 6.06 6.62 4.59
CA ILE A 141 7.10 5.82 3.95
C ILE A 141 7.10 4.44 4.60
N HIS A 142 7.04 3.40 3.79
CA HIS A 142 7.08 2.01 4.24
C HIS A 142 8.31 1.31 3.67
N ILE A 143 8.88 0.41 4.47
CA ILE A 143 10.14 -0.29 4.17
C ILE A 143 9.85 -1.79 4.22
N VAL A 144 9.67 -2.37 3.04
CA VAL A 144 9.48 -3.81 2.88
C VAL A 144 10.85 -4.42 2.61
N VAL A 145 11.21 -5.46 3.37
CA VAL A 145 12.43 -6.23 3.12
C VAL A 145 12.06 -7.69 2.95
N ARG A 146 12.56 -8.30 1.87
CA ARG A 146 12.33 -9.72 1.56
C ARG A 146 13.62 -10.34 1.05
N ASN A 147 14.16 -11.29 1.82
CA ASN A 147 15.36 -12.04 1.47
C ASN A 147 16.49 -11.10 1.06
N GLY A 148 16.77 -10.08 1.88
CA GLY A 148 17.79 -9.07 1.59
C GLY A 148 17.48 -8.12 0.42
N ASN A 149 16.24 -8.02 -0.08
CA ASN A 149 15.86 -7.00 -1.06
C ASN A 149 14.96 -5.95 -0.40
N VAL A 150 15.31 -4.68 -0.56
CA VAL A 150 14.59 -3.54 0.02
C VAL A 150 13.66 -2.94 -1.02
N THR A 151 12.40 -2.72 -0.64
CA THR A 151 11.44 -1.94 -1.42
C THR A 151 10.92 -0.79 -0.55
N LEU A 152 11.05 0.44 -1.05
CA LEU A 152 10.43 1.62 -0.44
C LEU A 152 9.06 1.85 -1.09
N THR A 153 7.99 1.92 -0.30
CA THR A 153 6.63 2.22 -0.77
C THR A 153 6.01 3.37 0.03
N GLY A 154 4.89 3.89 -0.47
CA GLY A 154 4.17 4.99 0.16
C GLY A 154 4.35 6.33 -0.56
N VAL A 155 4.22 7.45 0.15
CA VAL A 155 4.07 8.78 -0.47
C VAL A 155 5.05 9.79 0.10
N VAL A 156 5.60 10.62 -0.78
CA VAL A 156 6.39 11.81 -0.47
C VAL A 156 5.83 13.04 -1.20
N HIS A 157 6.19 14.25 -0.77
CA HIS A 157 5.66 15.49 -1.36
C HIS A 157 6.38 15.88 -2.65
N THR A 158 7.67 15.57 -2.79
CA THR A 158 8.47 16.01 -3.94
C THR A 158 9.35 14.91 -4.53
N LEU A 159 9.73 15.07 -5.81
CA LEU A 159 10.72 14.20 -6.46
C LEU A 159 12.08 14.25 -5.76
N LEU A 160 12.45 15.40 -5.19
CA LEU A 160 13.68 15.56 -4.41
C LEU A 160 13.68 14.62 -3.20
N GLU A 161 12.58 14.56 -2.45
CA GLU A 161 12.45 13.69 -1.29
C GLU A 161 12.46 12.22 -1.66
N LYS A 162 11.82 11.86 -2.79
CA LYS A 162 11.89 10.50 -3.34
C LYS A 162 13.35 10.10 -3.59
N ALA A 163 14.14 10.98 -4.19
CA ALA A 163 15.56 10.77 -4.44
C ALA A 163 16.39 10.73 -3.15
N LEU A 164 16.07 11.59 -2.16
CA LEU A 164 16.72 11.56 -0.85
C LEU A 164 16.46 10.24 -0.10
N ALA A 165 15.23 9.74 -0.13
CA ALA A 165 14.87 8.47 0.52
C ALA A 165 15.63 7.31 -0.12
N GLU A 166 15.75 7.30 -1.45
CA GLU A 166 16.56 6.31 -2.16
C GLU A 166 18.03 6.39 -1.76
N ARG A 167 18.60 7.60 -1.76
CA ARG A 167 20.01 7.81 -1.38
C ARG A 167 20.26 7.36 0.06
N ALA A 168 19.39 7.71 0.99
CA ALA A 168 19.48 7.33 2.39
C ALA A 168 19.44 5.80 2.55
N ALA A 169 18.50 5.12 1.87
CA ALA A 169 18.40 3.68 1.89
C ALA A 169 19.61 2.99 1.21
N ARG A 170 20.14 3.56 0.13
CA ARG A 170 21.27 3.01 -0.64
C ARG A 170 22.51 2.72 0.19
N PHE A 171 22.79 3.56 1.19
CA PHE A 171 23.99 3.47 2.01
C PHE A 171 23.73 3.01 3.45
N ALA A 172 22.51 2.57 3.76
CA ALA A 172 22.12 2.24 5.13
C ALA A 172 22.66 0.88 5.62
N ALA A 173 22.75 -0.11 4.74
CA ALA A 173 23.11 -1.48 5.06
C ALA A 173 23.62 -2.24 3.83
N THR A 174 24.14 -3.45 4.04
CA THR A 174 24.45 -4.40 2.96
C THR A 174 23.21 -5.24 2.67
N TYR A 175 22.74 -5.20 1.42
CA TYR A 175 21.58 -5.95 0.93
C TYR A 175 21.74 -6.18 -0.60
N PHE A 176 20.87 -6.99 -1.21
CA PHE A 176 21.01 -7.43 -2.59
C PHE A 176 20.39 -6.49 -3.63
N GLY A 177 19.32 -5.76 -3.28
CA GLY A 177 18.66 -4.83 -4.17
C GLY A 177 17.86 -3.76 -3.44
N LEU A 178 17.70 -2.61 -4.08
CA LEU A 178 16.82 -1.52 -3.65
C LEU A 178 15.88 -1.15 -4.79
N GLU A 179 14.59 -1.16 -4.51
CA GLU A 179 13.55 -0.69 -5.41
C GLU A 179 12.79 0.49 -4.75
N ASN A 180 12.75 1.63 -5.43
CA ASN A 180 12.08 2.83 -4.95
C ASN A 180 10.72 3.04 -5.63
N LYS A 181 9.65 2.58 -4.98
CA LYS A 181 8.26 2.73 -5.43
C LYS A 181 7.52 3.88 -4.72
N LEU A 182 8.24 4.80 -4.08
CA LEU A 182 7.61 5.98 -3.49
C LEU A 182 6.87 6.79 -4.56
N LEU A 183 5.67 7.24 -4.25
CA LEU A 183 4.89 8.09 -5.13
C LEU A 183 5.01 9.55 -4.70
N VAL A 184 5.02 10.46 -5.66
CA VAL A 184 4.94 11.89 -5.36
C VAL A 184 3.48 12.29 -5.25
N GLU A 185 3.11 13.04 -4.20
CA GLU A 185 1.73 13.42 -3.91
C GLU A 185 1.01 14.05 -5.12
N THR A 186 1.72 14.85 -5.91
CA THR A 186 1.18 15.47 -7.13
C THR A 186 0.86 14.46 -8.22
N GLU A 187 1.64 13.38 -8.35
CA GLU A 187 1.38 12.29 -9.28
C GLU A 187 0.16 11.47 -8.82
N MET A 188 0.04 11.22 -7.52
CA MET A 188 -1.14 10.54 -6.94
C MET A 188 -2.43 11.31 -7.20
N ARG A 189 -2.44 12.62 -6.96
CA ARG A 189 -3.63 13.47 -7.18
C ARG A 189 -4.08 13.48 -8.64
N ARG A 190 -3.14 13.44 -9.59
CA ARG A 190 -3.46 13.37 -11.04
C ARG A 190 -3.99 12.02 -11.48
N ALA A 191 -3.57 10.95 -10.81
CA ALA A 191 -4.04 9.61 -11.14
C ALA A 191 -5.47 9.37 -10.62
N ALA A 192 -5.88 10.07 -9.55
CA ALA A 192 -7.21 10.01 -8.95
C ALA A 192 -8.24 11.00 -9.55
N SER A 193 -7.83 11.88 -10.46
CA SER A 193 -8.68 12.88 -11.14
C SER A 193 -9.01 12.46 -12.56
#